data_AF-A0A812YQX4-F1
#
_entry.id   AF-A0A812YQX4-F1
#
_cell.length_a   1.000
_cell.length_b   1.000
_cell.length_c   1.000
_cell.angle_alpha   90.00
_cell.angle_beta   90.00
_cell.angle_gamma   90.00
#
_symmetry.space_group_name_H-M   'P 1'
#
loop_
_entity.id
_entity.type
_entity.pdbx_description
1 polymer ?
#
loop_
_entity_poly.entity_id
_entity_poly.type
_entity_poly.pdbx_seq_one_letter_code
_entity_poly.pdbx_strand_id
1 'polypeptide(L)'
;MLLLLLATSAFLQLTEGVDITQEWTKYYSATGAEVLLRSMVPYDHDESYFVCGYGAGSFVDNSTQVGMIDAILAKLDASGNLLWSHQFGTTDDDYAESVAVRHNRIYVVGNTRGVMPGQENAGWADGFIKAFDISGNEAWTIQFGSNQDDYPRVVKTSHVGHVVVAGYTYGGLYSRVTAGAGDMFVVMYASNGNRIWRAQRGSSGNEFAWAMDLDTSQDVYIAGDTTGNLDGQTLVGSEDMFLMKFRGNDGTWLWTITKGGTASDRGRALWVSSQIFLLVDTKSTLYGSEVSNSTWDVALIKYDLDGNEISGAQVGSASEIYGYDLKPGFAGGWFAAARLNPTSESVPTHFAVLKFDESLAHEYTFSAGCTDGTSLGWVVEPHWNYPLMAAGYTNCALAPGSDGPTDGNYDMFLTKFVPGSPTTSTTTAAGDSSTSTGDGTTVSSDNTDGSQAPGNATSTLPDGISTDSSISAFAGGVVLFLLASQV
;
A
#
# COMPACT_ATOMS: atom_id res chain seq x y z
N MET A 1 29.88 -6.21 47.40
CA MET A 1 28.57 -6.69 46.91
C MET A 1 28.24 -5.85 45.69
N LEU A 2 28.69 -6.32 44.53
CA LEU A 2 28.65 -5.61 43.25
C LEU A 2 27.41 -6.13 42.50
N LEU A 3 26.39 -5.30 42.35
CA LEU A 3 25.15 -5.68 41.64
C LEU A 3 25.36 -5.36 40.16
N LEU A 4 25.62 -6.40 39.37
CA LEU A 4 25.72 -6.35 37.92
C LEU A 4 24.28 -6.31 37.36
N LEU A 5 23.80 -5.15 36.91
CA LEU A 5 22.58 -5.06 36.10
C LEU A 5 22.93 -5.55 34.68
N LEU A 6 22.52 -6.77 34.37
CA LEU A 6 22.41 -7.24 32.98
C LEU A 6 21.16 -6.60 32.37
N ALA A 7 21.35 -5.55 31.57
CA ALA A 7 20.35 -5.14 30.61
C ALA A 7 20.41 -6.13 29.45
N THR A 8 19.61 -7.20 29.51
CA THR A 8 19.31 -8.00 28.34
C THR A 8 18.38 -7.17 27.47
N SER A 9 18.93 -6.52 26.44
CA SER A 9 18.15 -6.08 25.28
C SER A 9 17.50 -7.33 24.69
N ALA A 10 16.20 -7.49 24.92
CA ALA A 10 15.39 -8.42 24.15
C ALA A 10 15.34 -7.89 22.71
N PHE A 11 16.35 -8.21 21.93
CA PHE A 11 16.17 -8.30 20.49
C PHE A 11 15.24 -9.52 20.32
N LEU A 12 13.95 -9.26 20.17
CA LEU A 12 13.00 -10.28 19.77
C LEU A 12 13.41 -10.67 18.35
N GLN A 13 14.14 -11.77 18.23
CA GLN A 13 14.48 -12.38 16.96
C GLN A 13 13.15 -12.90 16.38
N LEU A 14 12.49 -12.08 15.56
CA LEU A 14 11.31 -12.48 14.82
C LEU A 14 11.70 -13.69 13.97
N THR A 15 11.06 -14.82 14.24
CA THR A 15 11.16 -16.05 13.46
C THR A 15 10.88 -15.74 11.99
N GLU A 16 11.81 -16.13 11.10
CA GLU A 16 11.59 -16.19 9.65
C GLU A 16 10.32 -17.00 9.37
N GLY A 17 9.23 -16.33 9.04
CA GLY A 17 7.91 -16.95 8.89
C GLY A 17 7.00 -16.22 7.91
N VAL A 18 7.58 -15.41 7.03
CA VAL A 18 6.82 -14.88 5.92
C VAL A 18 6.89 -15.89 4.79
N ASP A 19 5.79 -16.58 4.50
CA ASP A 19 5.59 -17.25 3.20
C ASP A 19 5.39 -16.18 2.12
N ILE A 20 6.24 -15.16 2.07
CA ILE A 20 6.44 -14.30 0.90
C ILE A 20 7.94 -14.11 0.72
N THR A 21 8.41 -14.23 -0.52
CA THR A 21 9.79 -14.02 -0.90
C THR A 21 9.83 -12.83 -1.85
N GLN A 22 10.75 -11.91 -1.60
CA GLN A 22 11.05 -10.85 -2.57
C GLN A 22 11.55 -11.50 -3.86
N GLU A 23 10.83 -11.30 -4.97
CA GLU A 23 11.22 -11.81 -6.27
C GLU A 23 12.15 -10.83 -6.98
N TRP A 24 11.74 -9.55 -7.06
CA TRP A 24 12.53 -8.50 -7.67
C TRP A 24 12.20 -7.12 -7.10
N THR A 25 13.14 -6.19 -7.25
CA THR A 25 12.97 -4.76 -7.00
C THR A 25 13.48 -3.98 -8.21
N LYS A 26 12.73 -2.95 -8.61
CA LYS A 26 13.06 -2.05 -9.73
C LYS A 26 12.96 -0.60 -9.33
N TYR A 27 13.73 0.25 -10.00
CA TYR A 27 13.82 1.68 -9.75
C TYR A 27 13.48 2.48 -11.01
N TYR A 28 12.91 3.67 -10.82
CA TYR A 28 12.48 4.53 -11.91
C TYR A 28 12.74 6.01 -11.58
N SER A 29 13.64 6.61 -12.35
CA SER A 29 13.96 8.04 -12.39
C SER A 29 15.05 8.25 -13.44
N ALA A 30 15.11 9.44 -14.06
CA ALA A 30 16.32 9.83 -14.79
C ALA A 30 17.39 10.30 -13.79
N THR A 31 18.66 10.27 -14.21
CA THR A 31 19.76 10.79 -13.37
C THR A 31 19.51 12.26 -12.99
N GLY A 32 19.57 12.57 -11.71
CA GLY A 32 19.33 13.92 -11.17
C GLY A 32 17.87 14.24 -10.87
N ALA A 33 16.93 13.33 -11.13
CA ALA A 33 15.50 13.53 -10.86
C ALA A 33 15.11 13.08 -9.46
N GLU A 34 14.13 13.77 -8.86
CA GLU A 34 13.47 13.35 -7.62
C GLU A 34 12.06 12.92 -7.94
N VAL A 35 11.73 11.64 -7.77
CA VAL A 35 10.44 11.05 -8.13
C VAL A 35 9.83 10.34 -6.94
N LEU A 36 8.60 10.74 -6.59
CA LEU A 36 7.84 10.17 -5.49
C LEU A 36 6.61 9.45 -6.03
N LEU A 37 6.50 8.15 -5.77
CA LEU A 37 5.28 7.38 -6.01
C LEU A 37 4.24 7.65 -4.92
N ARG A 38 2.98 7.80 -5.34
CA ARG A 38 1.84 8.00 -4.43
C ARG A 38 0.80 6.89 -4.49
N SER A 39 0.59 6.28 -5.65
CA SER A 39 -0.45 5.27 -5.81
C SER A 39 -0.12 4.30 -6.93
N MET A 40 -0.65 3.08 -6.80
CA MET A 40 -0.56 2.01 -7.77
C MET A 40 -1.91 1.31 -7.86
N VAL A 41 -2.25 0.78 -9.03
CA VAL A 41 -3.42 -0.09 -9.21
C VAL A 41 -3.11 -1.18 -10.23
N PRO A 42 -3.42 -2.47 -9.94
CA PRO A 42 -3.28 -3.54 -10.91
C PRO A 42 -4.33 -3.41 -12.02
N TYR A 43 -4.00 -3.93 -13.20
CA TYR A 43 -4.91 -4.02 -14.32
C TYR A 43 -5.15 -5.48 -14.69
N ASP A 44 -6.32 -5.99 -14.30
CA ASP A 44 -6.67 -7.42 -14.31
C ASP A 44 -6.63 -8.09 -15.70
N HIS A 45 -6.52 -7.32 -16.79
CA HIS A 45 -6.59 -7.86 -18.15
C HIS A 45 -5.26 -8.37 -18.70
N ASP A 46 -4.12 -7.87 -18.23
CA ASP A 46 -2.80 -8.19 -18.78
C ASP A 46 -1.68 -8.24 -17.71
N GLU A 47 -2.04 -8.31 -16.43
CA GLU A 47 -1.12 -8.32 -15.27
C GLU A 47 -0.23 -7.06 -15.16
N SER A 48 -0.54 -6.01 -15.92
CA SER A 48 0.15 -4.73 -15.81
C SER A 48 -0.31 -3.92 -14.61
N TYR A 49 0.43 -2.86 -14.32
CA TYR A 49 0.15 -1.94 -13.23
C TYR A 49 0.17 -0.52 -13.76
N PHE A 50 -0.75 0.31 -13.24
CA PHE A 50 -0.67 1.75 -13.37
C PHE A 50 -0.11 2.32 -12.08
N VAL A 51 0.86 3.21 -12.20
CA VAL A 51 1.46 3.93 -11.07
C VAL A 51 1.35 5.43 -11.31
N CYS A 52 1.10 6.19 -10.26
CA CYS A 52 1.17 7.64 -10.32
C CYS A 52 1.95 8.22 -9.14
N GLY A 53 2.43 9.45 -9.36
CA GLY A 53 3.26 10.18 -8.43
C GLY A 53 3.61 11.54 -8.99
N TYR A 54 4.69 12.13 -8.51
CA TYR A 54 5.17 13.41 -9.01
C TYR A 54 6.67 13.52 -8.82
N GLY A 55 7.30 14.45 -9.52
CA GLY A 55 8.74 14.62 -9.38
C GLY A 55 9.31 15.88 -10.01
N ALA A 56 10.52 16.20 -9.57
CA ALA A 56 11.38 17.21 -10.16
C ALA A 56 12.36 16.55 -11.14
N GLY A 57 12.61 17.18 -12.30
CA GLY A 57 13.42 16.60 -13.37
C GLY A 57 12.66 15.58 -14.22
N SER A 58 13.35 14.94 -15.16
CA SER A 58 12.75 13.97 -16.07
C SER A 58 12.48 12.63 -15.36
N PHE A 59 11.23 12.14 -15.36
CA PHE A 59 10.91 10.80 -14.85
C PHE A 59 11.69 9.68 -15.55
N VAL A 60 11.82 9.77 -16.88
CA VAL A 60 12.66 8.89 -17.72
C VAL A 60 13.27 9.70 -18.85
N ASP A 61 14.36 9.21 -19.44
CA ASP A 61 15.00 9.86 -20.58
C ASP A 61 13.97 10.22 -21.67
N ASN A 62 13.90 11.50 -22.03
CA ASN A 62 12.95 12.13 -22.97
C ASN A 62 11.58 12.55 -22.42
N SER A 63 11.33 12.51 -21.11
CA SER A 63 10.19 13.26 -20.54
C SER A 63 10.55 14.74 -20.38
N THR A 64 9.65 15.63 -20.78
CA THR A 64 9.84 17.09 -20.66
C THR A 64 9.13 17.61 -19.43
N GLN A 65 9.91 18.15 -18.51
CA GLN A 65 9.38 18.88 -17.37
C GLN A 65 8.88 20.27 -17.81
N VAL A 66 7.69 20.67 -17.38
CA VAL A 66 7.09 21.99 -17.67
C VAL A 66 7.29 22.96 -16.50
N GLY A 67 7.13 22.48 -15.26
CA GLY A 67 7.29 23.26 -14.02
C GLY A 67 8.46 22.80 -13.13
N MET A 68 8.38 23.07 -11.82
CA MET A 68 9.38 22.58 -10.85
C MET A 68 9.08 21.16 -10.38
N ILE A 69 7.80 20.81 -10.27
CA ILE A 69 7.31 19.46 -9.93
C ILE A 69 6.17 19.17 -10.88
N ASP A 70 6.25 18.04 -11.59
CA ASP A 70 5.19 17.61 -12.50
C ASP A 70 4.57 16.28 -12.03
N ALA A 71 3.30 16.10 -12.37
CA ALA A 71 2.59 14.86 -12.15
C ALA A 71 3.05 13.77 -13.13
N ILE A 72 3.10 12.53 -12.64
CA ILE A 72 3.58 11.37 -13.38
C ILE A 72 2.50 10.29 -13.38
N LEU A 73 2.26 9.70 -14.55
CA LEU A 73 1.50 8.46 -14.74
C LEU A 73 2.33 7.50 -15.59
N ALA A 74 2.44 6.24 -15.18
CA ALA A 74 3.13 5.22 -15.97
C ALA A 74 2.39 3.90 -15.96
N LYS A 75 2.56 3.13 -17.05
CA LYS A 75 2.15 1.73 -17.14
C LYS A 75 3.37 0.82 -17.13
N LEU A 76 3.32 -0.20 -16.28
CA LEU A 76 4.37 -1.19 -16.10
C LEU A 76 3.84 -2.59 -16.44
N ASP A 77 4.62 -3.44 -17.09
CA ASP A 77 4.22 -4.85 -17.29
C ASP A 77 4.29 -5.69 -16.00
N ALA A 78 3.92 -6.96 -16.09
CA ALA A 78 3.94 -7.91 -14.96
C ALA A 78 5.32 -8.11 -14.32
N SER A 79 6.38 -7.82 -15.06
CA SER A 79 7.77 -7.89 -14.62
C SER A 79 8.29 -6.53 -14.15
N GLY A 80 7.46 -5.49 -14.13
CA GLY A 80 7.83 -4.11 -13.82
C GLY A 80 8.67 -3.44 -14.91
N ASN A 81 8.58 -3.83 -16.18
CA ASN A 81 9.20 -3.03 -17.24
C ASN A 81 8.26 -1.87 -17.61
N LEU A 82 8.82 -0.68 -17.83
CA LEU A 82 8.07 0.47 -18.28
C LEU A 82 7.54 0.24 -19.71
N LEU A 83 6.22 0.31 -19.88
CA LEU A 83 5.56 0.23 -21.19
C LEU A 83 5.36 1.62 -21.80
N TRP A 84 4.87 2.55 -21.00
CA TRP A 84 4.74 3.96 -21.37
C TRP A 84 4.65 4.83 -20.11
N SER A 85 4.95 6.13 -20.24
CA SER A 85 4.79 7.12 -19.19
C SER A 85 4.31 8.47 -19.74
N HIS A 86 3.68 9.24 -18.87
CA HIS A 86 3.38 10.65 -19.05
C HIS A 86 3.93 11.42 -17.85
N GLN A 87 4.68 12.47 -18.15
CA GLN A 87 4.96 13.55 -17.21
C GLN A 87 4.19 14.77 -17.72
N PHE A 88 3.29 15.29 -16.90
CA PHE A 88 2.39 16.36 -17.28
C PHE A 88 2.20 17.34 -16.12
N GLY A 89 1.93 18.58 -16.47
CA GLY A 89 1.74 19.64 -15.48
C GLY A 89 1.55 20.98 -16.16
N THR A 90 1.83 22.01 -15.39
CA THR A 90 1.73 23.42 -15.68
C THR A 90 3.12 24.04 -15.52
N THR A 91 3.22 25.36 -15.53
CA THR A 91 4.47 26.05 -15.19
C THR A 91 4.75 26.09 -13.69
N ASP A 92 3.77 25.73 -12.87
CA ASP A 92 3.85 25.67 -11.40
C ASP A 92 3.89 24.20 -10.94
N ASP A 93 3.72 23.94 -9.64
CA ASP A 93 3.80 22.58 -9.11
C ASP A 93 2.51 21.78 -9.35
N ASP A 94 2.67 20.54 -9.79
CA ASP A 94 1.62 19.58 -10.09
C ASP A 94 1.89 18.22 -9.45
N TYR A 95 0.93 17.73 -8.66
CA TYR A 95 1.07 16.52 -7.87
C TYR A 95 -0.01 15.51 -8.27
N ALA A 96 0.34 14.31 -8.74
CA ALA A 96 -0.61 13.20 -8.80
C ALA A 96 -0.56 12.37 -7.52
N GLU A 97 -1.73 12.18 -6.90
CA GLU A 97 -1.87 11.60 -5.57
C GLU A 97 -2.51 10.20 -5.62
N SER A 98 -3.41 9.94 -6.56
CA SER A 98 -4.08 8.64 -6.63
C SER A 98 -4.46 8.25 -8.05
N VAL A 99 -4.40 6.94 -8.34
CA VAL A 99 -4.78 6.34 -9.63
C VAL A 99 -5.82 5.25 -9.44
N ALA A 100 -6.80 5.20 -10.33
CA ALA A 100 -7.76 4.10 -10.43
C ALA A 100 -7.99 3.71 -11.89
N VAL A 101 -8.32 2.44 -12.15
CA VAL A 101 -8.65 1.95 -13.49
C VAL A 101 -9.99 1.24 -13.49
N ARG A 102 -10.82 1.51 -14.50
CA ARG A 102 -12.09 0.79 -14.72
C ARG A 102 -12.53 0.88 -16.17
N HIS A 103 -13.01 -0.24 -16.72
CA HIS A 103 -13.51 -0.32 -18.10
C HIS A 103 -12.52 0.30 -19.11
N ASN A 104 -11.24 -0.09 -19.00
CA ASN A 104 -10.13 0.36 -19.86
C ASN A 104 -9.86 1.87 -19.85
N ARG A 105 -10.28 2.55 -18.79
CA ARG A 105 -10.01 3.96 -18.56
C ARG A 105 -9.33 4.15 -17.21
N ILE A 106 -8.27 4.92 -17.24
CA ILE A 106 -7.42 5.27 -16.11
C ILE A 106 -7.84 6.66 -15.65
N TYR A 107 -7.95 6.86 -14.34
CA TYR A 107 -8.26 8.14 -13.72
C TYR A 107 -7.15 8.47 -12.75
N VAL A 108 -6.52 9.64 -12.94
CA VAL A 108 -5.52 10.20 -12.05
C VAL A 108 -6.10 11.42 -11.38
N VAL A 109 -5.96 11.51 -10.06
CA VAL A 109 -6.34 12.69 -9.29
C VAL A 109 -5.15 13.26 -8.54
N GLY A 110 -5.21 14.55 -8.29
CA GLY A 110 -4.13 15.29 -7.67
C GLY A 110 -4.42 16.78 -7.64
N ASN A 111 -3.43 17.61 -7.30
CA ASN A 111 -3.59 19.05 -7.26
C ASN A 111 -2.55 19.78 -8.13
N THR A 112 -2.92 20.95 -8.61
CA THR A 112 -2.09 21.84 -9.42
C THR A 112 -2.11 23.25 -8.84
N ARG A 113 -0.97 23.95 -8.91
CA ARG A 113 -0.89 25.39 -8.60
C ARG A 113 -1.09 26.28 -9.83
N GLY A 114 -1.16 25.68 -11.02
CA GLY A 114 -1.29 26.38 -12.29
C GLY A 114 -2.66 26.20 -12.93
N VAL A 115 -2.72 26.46 -14.24
CA VAL A 115 -3.91 26.27 -15.08
C VAL A 115 -3.64 25.16 -16.08
N MET A 116 -4.33 24.03 -15.95
CA MET A 116 -4.23 22.95 -16.93
C MET A 116 -4.85 23.36 -18.27
N PRO A 117 -4.43 22.76 -19.41
CA PRO A 117 -4.95 23.10 -20.72
C PRO A 117 -6.48 23.04 -20.81
N GLY A 118 -7.09 24.18 -21.15
CA GLY A 118 -8.54 24.32 -21.30
C GLY A 118 -9.32 24.35 -19.98
N GLN A 119 -8.63 24.55 -18.85
CA GLN A 119 -9.23 24.65 -17.52
C GLN A 119 -9.08 26.05 -16.93
N GLU A 120 -9.57 26.23 -15.70
CA GLU A 120 -9.44 27.46 -14.91
C GLU A 120 -8.87 27.11 -13.53
N ASN A 121 -8.12 28.05 -12.95
CA ASN A 121 -7.68 27.98 -11.56
C ASN A 121 -8.56 28.91 -10.71
N ALA A 122 -9.23 28.36 -9.70
CA ALA A 122 -10.14 29.05 -8.82
C ALA A 122 -9.46 29.61 -7.56
N GLY A 123 -8.39 28.95 -7.10
CA GLY A 123 -7.66 29.26 -5.87
C GLY A 123 -6.15 29.38 -6.11
N TRP A 124 -5.37 28.95 -5.11
CA TRP A 124 -3.93 28.78 -5.29
C TRP A 124 -3.66 27.35 -5.74
N ALA A 125 -4.00 26.35 -4.93
CA ALA A 125 -3.95 24.95 -5.34
C ALA A 125 -5.36 24.43 -5.65
N ASP A 126 -5.57 23.94 -6.88
CA ASP A 126 -6.84 23.34 -7.31
C ASP A 126 -6.69 21.83 -7.51
N GLY A 127 -7.76 21.09 -7.25
CA GLY A 127 -7.83 19.67 -7.59
C GLY A 127 -7.95 19.45 -9.09
N PHE A 128 -7.44 18.32 -9.58
CA PHE A 128 -7.68 17.86 -10.94
C PHE A 128 -8.07 16.38 -10.99
N ILE A 129 -8.73 16.03 -12.09
CA ILE A 129 -8.95 14.66 -12.55
C ILE A 129 -8.53 14.61 -14.01
N LYS A 130 -7.59 13.73 -14.35
CA LYS A 130 -7.25 13.40 -15.72
C LYS A 130 -7.65 11.97 -16.03
N ALA A 131 -8.34 11.78 -17.15
CA ALA A 131 -8.71 10.47 -17.64
C ALA A 131 -7.88 10.11 -18.87
N PHE A 132 -7.40 8.86 -18.92
CA PHE A 132 -6.63 8.32 -20.04
C PHE A 132 -7.25 6.99 -20.50
N ASP A 133 -7.09 6.65 -21.77
CA ASP A 133 -7.30 5.26 -22.20
C ASP A 133 -6.13 4.36 -21.77
N ILE A 134 -6.27 3.04 -21.97
CA ILE A 134 -5.25 2.06 -21.59
C ILE A 134 -3.92 2.18 -22.36
N SER A 135 -3.93 2.90 -23.47
CA SER A 135 -2.77 3.19 -24.31
C SER A 135 -2.09 4.50 -23.92
N GLY A 136 -2.59 5.22 -22.92
CA GLY A 136 -2.02 6.48 -22.44
C GLY A 136 -2.56 7.73 -23.15
N ASN A 137 -3.55 7.61 -24.04
CA ASN A 137 -4.10 8.81 -24.67
C ASN A 137 -5.04 9.53 -23.69
N GLU A 138 -4.84 10.84 -23.50
CA GLU A 138 -5.73 11.66 -22.69
C GLU A 138 -7.14 11.70 -23.30
N ALA A 139 -8.14 11.35 -22.49
CA ALA A 139 -9.55 11.40 -22.86
C ALA A 139 -10.20 12.72 -22.46
N TRP A 140 -9.97 13.17 -21.22
CA TRP A 140 -10.49 14.44 -20.72
C TRP A 140 -9.76 14.88 -19.44
N THR A 141 -9.84 16.18 -19.15
CA THR A 141 -9.34 16.82 -17.93
C THR A 141 -10.44 17.63 -17.27
N ILE A 142 -10.50 17.58 -15.94
CA ILE A 142 -11.29 18.47 -15.10
C ILE A 142 -10.36 19.07 -14.06
N GLN A 143 -10.26 20.39 -14.00
CA GLN A 143 -9.72 21.11 -12.84
C GLN A 143 -10.89 21.66 -12.04
N PHE A 144 -10.82 21.56 -10.72
CA PHE A 144 -11.87 21.99 -9.81
C PHE A 144 -11.28 22.48 -8.50
N GLY A 145 -11.82 23.58 -7.98
CA GLY A 145 -11.37 24.16 -6.73
C GLY A 145 -12.36 25.17 -6.17
N SER A 146 -12.00 25.66 -5.00
CA SER A 146 -12.57 26.76 -4.27
C SER A 146 -11.70 28.01 -4.50
N ASN A 147 -11.95 29.09 -3.76
CA ASN A 147 -11.07 30.26 -3.76
C ASN A 147 -9.89 30.13 -2.78
N GLN A 148 -9.63 28.93 -2.27
CA GLN A 148 -8.56 28.55 -1.35
C GLN A 148 -7.89 27.29 -1.89
N ASP A 149 -7.08 26.61 -1.08
CA ASP A 149 -6.43 25.37 -1.52
C ASP A 149 -7.37 24.15 -1.43
N ASP A 150 -7.31 23.30 -2.45
CA ASP A 150 -8.08 22.09 -2.62
C ASP A 150 -7.16 20.90 -2.94
N TYR A 151 -7.19 19.89 -2.07
CA TYR A 151 -6.29 18.75 -2.12
C TYR A 151 -7.08 17.45 -2.24
N PRO A 152 -7.45 16.99 -3.45
CA PRO A 152 -7.90 15.62 -3.65
C PRO A 152 -6.76 14.65 -3.33
N ARG A 153 -7.07 13.61 -2.58
CA ARG A 153 -6.09 12.63 -2.09
C ARG A 153 -6.30 11.23 -2.65
N VAL A 154 -7.55 10.85 -2.89
CA VAL A 154 -7.89 9.48 -3.27
C VAL A 154 -8.95 9.44 -4.37
N VAL A 155 -8.76 8.52 -5.32
CA VAL A 155 -9.76 8.19 -6.34
C VAL A 155 -10.12 6.71 -6.29
N LYS A 156 -11.42 6.42 -6.45
CA LYS A 156 -11.96 5.07 -6.66
C LYS A 156 -12.98 5.10 -7.78
N THR A 157 -13.32 3.92 -8.30
CA THR A 157 -14.35 3.78 -9.33
C THR A 157 -15.47 2.87 -8.86
N SER A 158 -16.70 3.24 -9.22
CA SER A 158 -17.87 2.37 -9.02
C SER A 158 -17.95 1.26 -10.07
N HIS A 159 -18.87 0.32 -9.88
CA HIS A 159 -19.07 -0.79 -10.82
C HIS A 159 -19.56 -0.36 -12.21
N VAL A 160 -20.21 0.80 -12.32
CA VAL A 160 -20.61 1.41 -13.60
C VAL A 160 -19.54 2.37 -14.17
N GLY A 161 -18.40 2.52 -13.49
CA GLY A 161 -17.31 3.39 -13.91
C GLY A 161 -17.48 4.87 -13.57
N HIS A 162 -18.40 5.23 -12.67
CA HIS A 162 -18.35 6.56 -12.03
C HIS A 162 -17.06 6.70 -11.23
N VAL A 163 -16.51 7.92 -11.22
CA VAL A 163 -15.27 8.29 -10.55
C VAL A 163 -15.65 8.96 -9.23
N VAL A 164 -15.15 8.46 -8.11
CA VAL A 164 -15.33 9.07 -6.79
C VAL A 164 -13.99 9.61 -6.35
N VAL A 165 -13.97 10.88 -5.93
CA VAL A 165 -12.78 11.59 -5.47
C VAL A 165 -13.03 12.11 -4.07
N ALA A 166 -12.09 11.89 -3.16
CA ALA A 166 -12.13 12.47 -1.82
C ALA A 166 -10.82 13.14 -1.46
N GLY A 167 -10.89 14.07 -0.51
CA GLY A 167 -9.78 14.88 -0.05
C GLY A 167 -10.27 15.95 0.90
N TYR A 168 -9.57 17.07 0.96
CA TYR A 168 -9.93 18.19 1.80
C TYR A 168 -9.78 19.53 1.09
N THR A 169 -10.51 20.54 1.55
CA THR A 169 -10.53 21.90 1.01
C THR A 169 -10.50 22.92 2.13
N TYR A 170 -9.76 24.01 1.94
CA TYR A 170 -9.80 25.16 2.86
C TYR A 170 -10.88 26.18 2.47
N GLY A 171 -11.72 25.86 1.47
CA GLY A 171 -12.75 26.75 0.94
C GLY A 171 -14.08 26.05 0.67
N GLY A 172 -15.00 26.82 0.08
CA GLY A 172 -16.35 26.35 -0.24
C GLY A 172 -16.43 25.68 -1.60
N LEU A 173 -16.17 24.38 -1.67
CA LEU A 173 -16.11 23.67 -2.94
C LEU A 173 -17.51 23.55 -3.58
N TYR A 174 -17.64 23.97 -4.85
CA TYR A 174 -18.91 23.90 -5.59
C TYR A 174 -20.10 24.55 -4.86
N SER A 175 -19.90 25.78 -4.38
CA SER A 175 -20.90 26.56 -3.64
C SER A 175 -21.32 25.95 -2.30
N ARG A 176 -20.47 25.11 -1.71
CA ARG A 176 -20.55 24.76 -0.29
C ARG A 176 -19.92 25.86 0.56
N VAL A 177 -20.05 25.73 1.88
CA VAL A 177 -19.50 26.66 2.85
C VAL A 177 -18.61 25.86 3.77
N THR A 178 -17.40 26.35 4.00
CA THR A 178 -16.46 25.75 4.96
C THR A 178 -17.03 25.85 6.38
N ALA A 179 -17.06 24.75 7.12
CA ALA A 179 -17.53 24.73 8.50
C ALA A 179 -16.50 25.31 9.49
N GLY A 180 -15.22 25.30 9.11
CA GLY A 180 -14.10 25.78 9.90
C GLY A 180 -12.88 26.10 9.04
N ALA A 181 -11.72 25.53 9.40
CA ALA A 181 -10.47 25.79 8.71
C ALA A 181 -10.38 24.99 7.40
N GLY A 182 -10.32 23.66 7.49
CA GLY A 182 -10.32 22.76 6.34
C GLY A 182 -11.39 21.69 6.49
N ASP A 183 -12.22 21.51 5.47
CA ASP A 183 -13.29 20.52 5.46
C ASP A 183 -12.91 19.33 4.58
N MET A 184 -13.37 18.13 4.95
CA MET A 184 -13.33 16.99 4.03
C MET A 184 -14.35 17.14 2.92
N PHE A 185 -14.05 16.61 1.74
CA PHE A 185 -14.99 16.53 0.64
C PHE A 185 -15.02 15.15 0.00
N VAL A 186 -16.15 14.86 -0.66
CA VAL A 186 -16.32 13.75 -1.59
C VAL A 186 -17.09 14.25 -2.80
N VAL A 187 -16.61 13.96 -4.00
CA VAL A 187 -17.27 14.32 -5.26
C VAL A 187 -17.33 13.09 -6.16
N MET A 188 -18.52 12.81 -6.69
CA MET A 188 -18.70 11.76 -7.70
C MET A 188 -18.93 12.38 -9.08
N TYR A 189 -18.28 11.81 -10.09
CA TYR A 189 -18.44 12.14 -11.50
C TYR A 189 -18.85 10.89 -12.29
N ALA A 190 -19.63 11.08 -13.35
CA ALA A 190 -19.84 10.06 -14.34
C ALA A 190 -18.54 9.81 -15.12
N SER A 191 -18.46 8.66 -15.82
CA SER A 191 -17.27 8.26 -16.59
C SER A 191 -16.89 9.23 -17.73
N ASN A 192 -17.81 10.13 -18.10
CA ASN A 192 -17.60 11.19 -19.08
C ASN A 192 -17.20 12.54 -18.46
N GLY A 193 -16.96 12.59 -17.14
CA GLY A 193 -16.56 13.80 -16.43
C GLY A 193 -17.71 14.66 -15.91
N ASN A 194 -18.97 14.30 -16.16
CA ASN A 194 -20.10 15.06 -15.60
C ASN A 194 -20.23 14.82 -14.10
N ARG A 195 -20.16 15.87 -13.26
CA ARG A 195 -20.38 15.75 -11.81
C ARG A 195 -21.80 15.25 -11.52
N ILE A 196 -21.91 14.20 -10.71
CA ILE A 196 -23.17 13.58 -10.28
C ILE A 196 -23.62 14.21 -8.95
N TRP A 197 -22.80 14.08 -7.92
CA TRP A 197 -23.09 14.62 -6.59
C TRP A 197 -21.81 15.07 -5.89
N ARG A 198 -21.97 15.81 -4.80
CA ARG A 198 -20.88 16.30 -3.95
C ARG A 198 -21.32 16.46 -2.50
N ALA A 199 -20.42 16.13 -1.60
CA ALA A 199 -20.51 16.37 -0.17
C ALA A 199 -19.26 17.12 0.30
N GLN A 200 -19.46 18.06 1.22
CA GLN A 200 -18.40 18.71 1.99
C GLN A 200 -18.88 18.73 3.43
N ARG A 201 -18.04 18.27 4.36
CA ARG A 201 -18.36 18.21 5.78
C ARG A 201 -17.14 18.62 6.59
N GLY A 202 -17.39 19.31 7.69
CA GLY A 202 -16.33 19.67 8.61
C GLY A 202 -16.86 20.11 9.96
N SER A 203 -15.94 20.52 10.81
CA SER A 203 -16.18 21.11 12.13
C SER A 203 -15.53 22.49 12.21
N SER A 204 -15.35 23.04 13.42
CA SER A 204 -14.52 24.24 13.60
C SER A 204 -13.01 23.98 13.41
N GLY A 205 -12.61 22.71 13.37
CA GLY A 205 -11.23 22.25 13.17
C GLY A 205 -10.87 22.04 11.70
N ASN A 206 -9.88 21.16 11.48
CA ASN A 206 -9.56 20.60 10.16
C ASN A 206 -10.04 19.16 10.08
N GLU A 207 -10.59 18.77 8.93
CA GLU A 207 -10.93 17.41 8.59
C GLU A 207 -10.20 16.96 7.32
N PHE A 208 -9.24 16.07 7.47
CA PHE A 208 -8.44 15.58 6.36
C PHE A 208 -8.88 14.16 5.96
N ALA A 209 -9.45 14.00 4.76
CA ALA A 209 -9.75 12.68 4.21
C ALA A 209 -8.53 12.09 3.49
N TRP A 210 -8.02 10.98 4.01
CA TRP A 210 -6.83 10.29 3.48
C TRP A 210 -7.17 9.04 2.69
N ALA A 211 -8.24 8.33 3.06
CA ALA A 211 -8.60 7.05 2.47
C ALA A 211 -10.07 6.97 2.11
N MET A 212 -10.37 6.16 1.09
CA MET A 212 -11.72 5.90 0.61
C MET A 212 -11.83 4.48 0.07
N ASP A 213 -12.98 3.85 0.33
CA ASP A 213 -13.37 2.62 -0.35
C ASP A 213 -14.89 2.55 -0.55
N LEU A 214 -15.37 1.61 -1.36
CA LEU A 214 -16.78 1.41 -1.66
C LEU A 214 -17.23 0.00 -1.27
N ASP A 215 -18.42 -0.12 -0.67
CA ASP A 215 -19.02 -1.44 -0.46
C ASP A 215 -19.69 -1.99 -1.73
N THR A 216 -20.25 -3.19 -1.61
CA THR A 216 -20.97 -3.86 -2.71
C THR A 216 -22.24 -3.11 -3.14
N SER A 217 -22.81 -2.28 -2.27
CA SER A 217 -23.94 -1.38 -2.59
C SER A 217 -23.48 -0.04 -3.20
N GLN A 218 -22.16 0.16 -3.29
CA GLN A 218 -21.50 1.39 -3.76
C GLN A 218 -21.65 2.58 -2.81
N ASP A 219 -22.00 2.34 -1.54
CA ASP A 219 -21.85 3.38 -0.53
C ASP A 219 -20.37 3.67 -0.32
N VAL A 220 -20.06 4.94 -0.10
CA VAL A 220 -18.71 5.47 -0.03
C VAL A 220 -18.30 5.62 1.42
N TYR A 221 -17.19 5.00 1.80
CA TYR A 221 -16.61 5.10 3.13
C TYR A 221 -15.34 5.92 3.07
N ILE A 222 -15.18 6.88 3.97
CA ILE A 222 -14.04 7.78 4.04
C ILE A 222 -13.41 7.67 5.43
N ALA A 223 -12.09 7.57 5.48
CA ALA A 223 -11.34 7.69 6.73
C ALA A 223 -10.35 8.85 6.66
N GLY A 224 -10.08 9.39 7.83
CA GLY A 224 -9.26 10.57 7.98
C GLY A 224 -9.03 10.90 9.45
N ASP A 225 -8.69 12.16 9.69
CA ASP A 225 -8.56 12.74 11.02
C ASP A 225 -9.29 14.08 11.14
N THR A 226 -9.65 14.42 12.38
CA THR A 226 -10.32 15.66 12.75
C THR A 226 -9.60 16.32 13.91
N THR A 227 -9.43 17.63 13.86
CA THR A 227 -8.95 18.44 15.00
C THR A 227 -10.08 19.21 15.70
N GLY A 228 -11.33 18.87 15.40
CA GLY A 228 -12.50 19.45 16.06
C GLY A 228 -13.64 18.47 16.29
N ASN A 229 -14.70 18.96 16.92
CA ASN A 229 -15.89 18.18 17.28
C ASN A 229 -16.77 17.92 16.03
N LEU A 230 -16.43 16.88 15.28
CA LEU A 230 -17.03 16.56 14.00
C LEU A 230 -18.39 15.87 14.16
N ASP A 231 -19.43 16.43 13.52
CA ASP A 231 -20.80 15.90 13.54
C ASP A 231 -21.35 15.60 14.96
N GLY A 232 -20.94 16.39 15.95
CA GLY A 232 -21.35 16.24 17.34
C GLY A 232 -20.57 15.19 18.14
N GLN A 233 -19.60 14.52 17.52
CA GLN A 233 -18.63 13.67 18.22
C GLN A 233 -17.62 14.55 18.96
N THR A 234 -17.25 14.17 20.18
CA THR A 234 -16.31 14.96 21.01
C THR A 234 -14.88 14.53 20.72
N LEU A 235 -14.02 15.51 20.43
CA LEU A 235 -12.58 15.30 20.33
C LEU A 235 -11.98 14.97 21.70
N VAL A 236 -11.22 13.88 21.81
CA VAL A 236 -10.60 13.42 23.06
C VAL A 236 -9.13 13.87 23.15
N GLY A 237 -8.40 13.81 22.02
CA GLY A 237 -7.00 14.22 21.91
C GLY A 237 -6.81 15.56 21.19
N SER A 238 -5.66 15.73 20.55
CA SER A 238 -5.41 16.87 19.65
C SER A 238 -5.92 16.64 18.23
N GLU A 239 -6.15 15.38 17.87
CA GLU A 239 -6.52 14.92 16.54
C GLU A 239 -7.07 13.51 16.71
N ASP A 240 -8.32 13.27 16.33
CA ASP A 240 -8.94 11.95 16.43
C ASP A 240 -9.20 11.41 15.03
N MET A 241 -9.15 10.09 14.85
CA MET A 241 -9.53 9.51 13.58
C MET A 241 -11.04 9.66 13.37
N PHE A 242 -11.47 9.73 12.11
CA PHE A 242 -12.87 9.58 11.75
C PHE A 242 -13.05 8.48 10.71
N LEU A 243 -14.25 7.91 10.71
CA LEU A 243 -14.79 7.11 9.62
C LEU A 243 -16.21 7.60 9.30
N MET A 244 -16.48 7.86 8.03
CA MET A 244 -17.78 8.33 7.53
C MET A 244 -18.32 7.42 6.45
N LYS A 245 -19.66 7.37 6.35
CA LYS A 245 -20.37 6.72 5.25
C LYS A 245 -21.29 7.70 4.53
N PHE A 246 -21.21 7.67 3.21
CA PHE A 246 -22.10 8.39 2.29
C PHE A 246 -22.83 7.40 1.40
N ARG A 247 -24.11 7.67 1.14
CA ARG A 247 -24.89 6.86 0.21
C ARG A 247 -24.38 7.04 -1.22
N GLY A 248 -24.12 5.94 -1.91
CA GLY A 248 -23.46 5.94 -3.21
C GLY A 248 -24.24 6.66 -4.33
N ASN A 249 -25.56 6.60 -4.28
CA ASN A 249 -26.41 7.09 -5.36
C ASN A 249 -26.60 8.62 -5.37
N ASP A 250 -26.55 9.28 -4.22
CA ASP A 250 -26.88 10.70 -4.07
C ASP A 250 -25.93 11.49 -3.16
N GLY A 251 -24.95 10.81 -2.53
CA GLY A 251 -24.00 11.45 -1.62
C GLY A 251 -24.61 11.85 -0.28
N THR A 252 -25.78 11.31 0.08
CA THR A 252 -26.39 11.56 1.39
C THR A 252 -25.48 11.03 2.48
N TRP A 253 -25.05 11.89 3.39
CA TRP A 253 -24.35 11.48 4.60
C TRP A 253 -25.24 10.55 5.46
N LEU A 254 -24.69 9.42 5.90
CA LEU A 254 -25.40 8.42 6.69
C LEU A 254 -24.97 8.45 8.15
N TRP A 255 -23.66 8.38 8.41
CA TRP A 255 -23.13 8.41 9.76
C TRP A 255 -21.65 8.83 9.77
N THR A 256 -21.22 9.29 10.95
CA THR A 256 -19.83 9.62 11.30
C THR A 256 -19.51 8.99 12.63
N ILE A 257 -18.37 8.31 12.71
CA ILE A 257 -17.75 7.89 13.96
C ILE A 257 -16.41 8.61 14.09
N THR A 258 -16.05 8.98 15.32
CA THR A 258 -14.67 9.35 15.67
C THR A 258 -14.17 8.42 16.76
N LYS A 259 -12.86 8.19 16.79
CA LYS A 259 -12.19 7.45 17.85
C LYS A 259 -10.82 8.08 18.07
N GLY A 260 -10.43 8.23 19.32
CA GLY A 260 -9.10 8.70 19.68
C GLY A 260 -8.84 8.46 21.15
N GLY A 261 -7.57 8.50 21.52
CA GLY A 261 -7.13 8.54 22.90
C GLY A 261 -6.79 9.96 23.31
N THR A 262 -5.86 10.10 24.26
CA THR A 262 -5.45 11.41 24.78
C THR A 262 -4.43 12.12 23.89
N ALA A 263 -3.98 11.50 22.79
CA ALA A 263 -2.99 12.03 21.85
C ALA A 263 -3.55 12.04 20.42
N SER A 264 -2.69 12.17 19.40
CA SER A 264 -3.14 12.15 18.00
C SER A 264 -3.43 10.73 17.50
N ASP A 265 -4.52 10.59 16.75
CA ASP A 265 -5.02 9.37 16.14
C ASP A 265 -5.49 9.69 14.71
N ARG A 266 -5.02 8.96 13.70
CA ARG A 266 -5.27 9.26 12.27
C ARG A 266 -5.76 8.06 11.50
N GLY A 267 -6.91 8.18 10.84
CA GLY A 267 -7.38 7.17 9.88
C GLY A 267 -6.57 7.25 8.60
N ARG A 268 -5.80 6.20 8.28
CA ARG A 268 -4.83 6.20 7.18
C ARG A 268 -5.27 5.44 5.94
N ALA A 269 -5.80 4.24 6.13
CA ALA A 269 -6.17 3.35 5.03
C ALA A 269 -7.45 2.58 5.35
N LEU A 270 -8.21 2.23 4.32
CA LEU A 270 -9.47 1.51 4.43
C LEU A 270 -9.50 0.35 3.44
N TRP A 271 -10.12 -0.74 3.89
CA TRP A 271 -10.62 -1.79 3.01
C TRP A 271 -12.04 -2.18 3.41
N VAL A 272 -12.97 -2.13 2.46
CA VAL A 272 -14.39 -2.37 2.68
C VAL A 272 -14.87 -3.53 1.83
N SER A 273 -15.57 -4.46 2.47
CA SER A 273 -16.30 -5.55 1.79
C SER A 273 -17.65 -5.77 2.47
N SER A 274 -17.84 -6.90 3.17
CA SER A 274 -18.95 -7.10 4.12
C SER A 274 -18.69 -6.47 5.48
N GLN A 275 -17.46 -6.01 5.72
CA GLN A 275 -16.97 -5.37 6.94
C GLN A 275 -16.01 -4.25 6.53
N ILE A 276 -15.70 -3.37 7.47
CA ILE A 276 -14.76 -2.27 7.29
C ILE A 276 -13.51 -2.58 8.11
N PHE A 277 -12.35 -2.46 7.47
CA PHE A 277 -11.05 -2.55 8.13
C PHE A 277 -10.34 -1.22 7.96
N LEU A 278 -9.92 -0.63 9.08
CA LEU A 278 -9.38 0.70 9.15
C LEU A 278 -8.02 0.67 9.83
N LEU A 279 -7.00 1.05 9.07
CA LEU A 279 -5.65 1.25 9.56
C LEU A 279 -5.53 2.65 10.18
N VAL A 280 -5.05 2.73 11.40
CA VAL A 280 -4.94 3.96 12.18
C VAL A 280 -3.51 4.17 12.64
N ASP A 281 -2.93 5.34 12.40
CA ASP A 281 -1.70 5.77 13.09
C ASP A 281 -2.11 6.38 14.42
N THR A 282 -1.50 5.95 15.52
CA THR A 282 -1.89 6.39 16.87
C THR A 282 -0.69 6.71 17.75
N LYS A 283 -0.77 7.83 18.49
CA LYS A 283 0.12 8.15 19.63
C LYS A 283 -0.52 7.82 20.98
N SER A 284 -1.64 7.10 20.92
CA SER A 284 -2.46 6.70 22.05
C SER A 284 -2.37 5.18 22.21
N THR A 285 -2.73 4.67 23.39
CA THR A 285 -3.05 3.25 23.54
C THR A 285 -4.55 3.08 23.27
N LEU A 286 -4.90 2.61 22.08
CA LEU A 286 -6.28 2.31 21.67
C LEU A 286 -6.68 0.88 22.06
N TYR A 287 -5.74 -0.07 21.96
CA TYR A 287 -5.97 -1.48 22.27
C TYR A 287 -4.77 -2.12 22.97
N GLY A 288 -5.05 -3.09 23.86
CA GLY A 288 -4.02 -3.89 24.53
C GLY A 288 -3.28 -3.17 25.66
N SER A 289 -2.16 -3.76 26.09
CA SER A 289 -1.26 -3.23 27.13
C SER A 289 0.05 -2.69 26.56
N GLU A 290 0.22 -2.70 25.24
CA GLU A 290 1.33 -2.04 24.57
C GLU A 290 1.22 -0.54 24.88
N VAL A 291 2.11 -0.08 25.74
CA VAL A 291 2.16 1.32 26.16
C VAL A 291 2.62 2.09 24.95
N SER A 292 1.76 2.95 24.38
CA SER A 292 2.24 3.94 23.45
C SER A 292 3.29 4.77 24.19
N ASN A 293 4.53 4.67 23.75
CA ASN A 293 5.68 5.37 24.31
C ASN A 293 5.70 6.85 23.87
N SER A 294 4.53 7.41 23.54
CA SER A 294 4.34 8.73 22.92
C SER A 294 4.94 8.86 21.52
N THR A 295 5.34 7.75 20.89
CA THR A 295 5.70 7.67 19.48
C THR A 295 4.51 7.13 18.66
N TRP A 296 4.58 7.22 17.33
CA TRP A 296 3.54 6.70 16.46
C TRP A 296 3.56 5.17 16.43
N ASP A 297 2.40 4.57 16.67
CA ASP A 297 2.11 3.15 16.52
C ASP A 297 1.02 2.96 15.45
N VAL A 298 0.71 1.70 15.11
CA VAL A 298 -0.37 1.38 14.17
C VAL A 298 -1.43 0.53 14.85
N ALA A 299 -2.70 0.82 14.61
CA ALA A 299 -3.83 -0.03 14.98
C ALA A 299 -4.63 -0.45 13.75
N LEU A 300 -5.17 -1.66 13.78
CA LEU A 300 -6.15 -2.15 12.80
C LEU A 300 -7.48 -2.33 13.51
N ILE A 301 -8.49 -1.60 13.07
CA ILE A 301 -9.82 -1.59 13.67
C ILE A 301 -10.84 -2.14 12.68
N LYS A 302 -11.74 -2.97 13.18
CA LYS A 302 -12.77 -3.65 12.42
C LYS A 302 -14.14 -3.14 12.82
N TYR A 303 -14.93 -2.74 11.83
CA TYR A 303 -16.32 -2.31 12.00
C TYR A 303 -17.28 -3.12 11.12
N ASP A 304 -18.55 -3.15 11.50
CA ASP A 304 -19.62 -3.49 10.56
C ASP A 304 -19.95 -2.31 9.63
N LEU A 305 -20.83 -2.53 8.64
CA LEU A 305 -21.21 -1.49 7.67
C LEU A 305 -22.13 -0.39 8.24
N ASP A 306 -22.59 -0.55 9.48
CA ASP A 306 -23.39 0.43 10.23
C ASP A 306 -22.51 1.30 11.14
N GLY A 307 -21.19 1.04 11.18
CA GLY A 307 -20.22 1.80 11.96
C GLY A 307 -20.05 1.31 13.40
N ASN A 308 -20.60 0.14 13.75
CA ASN A 308 -20.35 -0.46 15.07
C ASN A 308 -19.00 -1.17 15.07
N GLU A 309 -18.18 -0.87 16.07
CA GLU A 309 -16.89 -1.52 16.26
C GLU A 309 -17.08 -2.99 16.64
N ILE A 310 -16.39 -3.88 15.93
CA ILE A 310 -16.40 -5.33 16.16
C ILE A 310 -15.20 -5.72 17.02
N SER A 311 -14.02 -5.25 16.65
CA SER A 311 -12.75 -5.58 17.31
C SER A 311 -11.64 -4.62 16.85
N GLY A 312 -10.51 -4.62 17.56
CA GLY A 312 -9.32 -3.93 17.11
C GLY A 312 -8.06 -4.49 17.78
N ALA A 313 -6.92 -4.26 17.15
CA ALA A 313 -5.61 -4.62 17.65
C ALA A 313 -4.62 -3.49 17.36
N GLN A 314 -3.61 -3.34 18.22
CA GLN A 314 -2.56 -2.34 18.08
C GLN A 314 -1.19 -3.03 18.06
N VAL A 315 -0.33 -2.54 17.18
CA VAL A 315 1.06 -2.93 17.03
C VAL A 315 1.89 -1.69 17.32
N GLY A 316 2.54 -1.70 18.48
CA GLY A 316 3.49 -0.66 18.86
C GLY A 316 4.92 -1.15 18.86
N SER A 317 5.86 -0.21 18.90
CA SER A 317 7.28 -0.56 19.11
C SER A 317 8.06 0.55 19.82
N ALA A 318 9.32 0.28 20.16
CA ALA A 318 10.23 1.32 20.64
C ALA A 318 10.59 2.37 19.55
N SER A 319 10.30 2.05 18.29
CA SER A 319 10.43 2.90 17.10
C SER A 319 9.04 3.37 16.63
N GLU A 320 9.00 4.45 15.86
CA GLU A 320 7.75 4.88 15.25
C GLU A 320 7.34 3.93 14.11
N ILE A 321 6.06 3.57 14.07
CA ILE A 321 5.42 2.85 12.98
C ILE A 321 4.35 3.76 12.36
N TYR A 322 4.39 3.94 11.05
CA TYR A 322 3.36 4.66 10.28
C TYR A 322 2.75 3.73 9.26
N GLY A 323 1.44 3.60 9.21
CA GLY A 323 0.68 2.90 8.18
C GLY A 323 0.30 3.82 7.01
N TYR A 324 0.25 3.27 5.80
CA TYR A 324 -0.08 4.02 4.59
C TYR A 324 -1.17 3.37 3.73
N ASP A 325 -1.19 2.04 3.66
CA ASP A 325 -2.11 1.31 2.80
C ASP A 325 -2.47 -0.04 3.43
N LEU A 326 -3.64 -0.57 3.09
CA LEU A 326 -4.22 -1.77 3.70
C LEU A 326 -4.96 -2.59 2.65
N LYS A 327 -4.62 -3.88 2.54
CA LYS A 327 -5.23 -4.80 1.57
C LYS A 327 -5.41 -6.21 2.11
N PRO A 328 -6.35 -7.00 1.58
CA PRO A 328 -6.51 -8.41 1.96
C PRO A 328 -5.27 -9.23 1.55
N GLY A 329 -4.89 -10.19 2.39
CA GLY A 329 -3.78 -11.11 2.11
C GLY A 329 -4.20 -12.34 1.28
N PHE A 330 -3.24 -12.99 0.60
CA PHE A 330 -3.48 -14.17 -0.26
C PHE A 330 -3.97 -15.42 0.49
N ALA A 331 -3.68 -15.51 1.78
CA ALA A 331 -4.01 -16.65 2.63
C ALA A 331 -4.99 -16.26 3.76
N GLY A 332 -5.79 -15.22 3.53
CA GLY A 332 -6.59 -14.56 4.57
C GLY A 332 -5.80 -13.49 5.32
N GLY A 333 -6.49 -12.80 6.23
CA GLY A 333 -5.94 -11.66 6.95
C GLY A 333 -5.70 -10.42 6.07
N TRP A 334 -4.84 -9.52 6.54
CA TRP A 334 -4.57 -8.23 5.89
C TRP A 334 -3.09 -7.87 5.88
N PHE A 335 -2.64 -7.27 4.79
CA PHE A 335 -1.33 -6.63 4.66
C PHE A 335 -1.45 -5.11 4.80
N ALA A 336 -0.59 -4.52 5.61
CA ALA A 336 -0.44 -3.09 5.70
C ALA A 336 0.96 -2.65 5.25
N ALA A 337 1.02 -1.66 4.35
CA ALA A 337 2.25 -0.93 4.08
C ALA A 337 2.57 -0.04 5.27
N ALA A 338 3.79 -0.14 5.78
CA ALA A 338 4.23 0.65 6.92
C ALA A 338 5.64 1.22 6.73
N ARG A 339 5.94 2.27 7.48
CA ARG A 339 7.29 2.79 7.69
C ARG A 339 7.70 2.52 9.12
N LEU A 340 8.87 1.93 9.30
CA LEU A 340 9.53 1.84 10.58
C LEU A 340 10.58 2.95 10.66
N ASN A 341 10.37 3.88 11.58
CA ASN A 341 11.27 5.01 11.83
C ASN A 341 11.94 4.86 13.20
N PRO A 342 13.23 4.48 13.24
CA PRO A 342 13.97 4.32 14.48
C PRO A 342 14.05 5.62 15.28
N THR A 343 13.99 5.54 16.61
CA THR A 343 14.07 6.72 17.50
C THR A 343 15.48 7.31 17.64
N SER A 344 16.49 6.71 16.99
CA SER A 344 17.86 7.25 16.92
C SER A 344 18.22 7.67 15.50
N GLU A 345 18.70 8.91 15.33
CA GLU A 345 19.11 9.50 14.03
C GLU A 345 20.18 8.70 13.27
N SER A 346 20.81 7.69 13.89
CA SER A 346 21.85 6.86 13.29
C SER A 346 21.35 5.57 12.63
N VAL A 347 20.04 5.31 12.60
CA VAL A 347 19.47 4.10 11.97
C VAL A 347 18.55 4.50 10.81
N PRO A 348 18.78 3.97 9.59
CA PRO A 348 17.96 4.19 8.42
C PRO A 348 16.46 3.94 8.63
N THR A 349 15.62 4.74 7.97
CA THR A 349 14.18 4.49 7.86
C THR A 349 13.93 3.34 6.89
N HIS A 350 13.15 2.34 7.31
CA HIS A 350 12.85 1.16 6.48
C HIS A 350 11.37 1.13 6.08
N PHE A 351 11.11 0.63 4.87
CA PHE A 351 9.78 0.17 4.50
C PHE A 351 9.50 -1.17 5.19
N ALA A 352 8.25 -1.37 5.59
CA ALA A 352 7.77 -2.60 6.15
C ALA A 352 6.41 -3.03 5.60
N VAL A 353 6.17 -4.34 5.59
CA VAL A 353 4.85 -4.93 5.41
C VAL A 353 4.48 -5.63 6.71
N LEU A 354 3.37 -5.20 7.33
CA LEU A 354 2.77 -5.86 8.48
C LEU A 354 1.70 -6.84 8.00
N LYS A 355 1.65 -8.05 8.57
CA LYS A 355 0.51 -8.96 8.39
C LYS A 355 -0.29 -9.11 9.66
N PHE A 356 -1.60 -8.98 9.50
CA PHE A 356 -2.60 -9.27 10.51
C PHE A 356 -3.37 -10.53 10.10
N ASP A 357 -3.60 -11.45 11.05
CA ASP A 357 -4.49 -12.59 10.85
C ASP A 357 -5.98 -12.21 10.95
N GLU A 358 -6.89 -13.17 10.80
CA GLU A 358 -8.33 -12.93 10.91
C GLU A 358 -8.80 -12.44 12.29
N SER A 359 -8.02 -12.75 13.34
CA SER A 359 -8.24 -12.26 14.71
C SER A 359 -7.65 -10.88 14.96
N LEU A 360 -7.01 -10.28 13.94
CA LEU A 360 -6.22 -9.06 13.98
C LEU A 360 -4.94 -9.18 14.81
N ALA A 361 -4.52 -10.40 15.16
CA ALA A 361 -3.21 -10.60 15.76
C ALA A 361 -2.15 -10.32 14.69
N HIS A 362 -1.17 -9.49 15.04
CA HIS A 362 -0.02 -9.25 14.19
C HIS A 362 0.88 -10.49 14.19
N GLU A 363 1.03 -11.09 13.02
CA GLU A 363 1.81 -12.31 12.86
C GLU A 363 3.28 -12.01 12.57
N TYR A 364 3.56 -11.01 11.74
CA TYR A 364 4.91 -10.72 11.30
C TYR A 364 5.08 -9.34 10.65
N THR A 365 6.36 -8.94 10.59
CA THR A 365 6.83 -7.79 9.84
C THR A 365 7.93 -8.22 8.86
N PHE A 366 7.77 -7.91 7.57
CA PHE A 366 8.88 -7.88 6.62
C PHE A 366 9.40 -6.45 6.56
N SER A 367 10.70 -6.21 6.55
CA SER A 367 11.26 -4.89 6.30
C SER A 367 12.36 -4.92 5.27
N ALA A 368 12.34 -3.95 4.36
CA ALA A 368 13.38 -3.71 3.39
C ALA A 368 13.78 -2.23 3.44
N GLY A 369 15.07 -1.99 3.47
CA GLY A 369 15.66 -0.66 3.53
C GLY A 369 17.16 -0.76 3.28
N CYS A 370 17.75 0.34 2.85
CA CYS A 370 19.20 0.43 2.70
C CYS A 370 19.87 0.73 4.04
N THR A 371 21.16 0.39 4.15
CA THR A 371 21.94 0.61 5.38
C THR A 371 22.44 2.04 5.54
N ASP A 372 22.34 2.89 4.51
CA ASP A 372 23.01 4.20 4.41
C ASP A 372 22.10 5.36 3.94
N GLY A 373 20.79 5.15 3.86
CA GLY A 373 19.85 6.14 3.35
C GLY A 373 18.43 5.99 3.91
N THR A 374 17.45 6.56 3.22
CA THR A 374 16.04 6.55 3.60
C THR A 374 15.23 5.81 2.55
N SER A 375 14.47 4.81 2.99
CA SER A 375 13.54 4.05 2.15
C SER A 375 12.14 4.17 2.71
N LEU A 376 11.22 4.74 1.92
CA LEU A 376 9.83 4.98 2.32
C LEU A 376 8.91 4.23 1.38
N GLY A 377 8.18 3.23 1.89
CA GLY A 377 7.13 2.57 1.13
C GLY A 377 5.75 3.06 1.55
N TRP A 378 4.91 3.29 0.55
CA TRP A 378 3.64 4.01 0.68
C TRP A 378 2.44 3.18 0.24
N VAL A 379 2.66 2.15 -0.58
CA VAL A 379 1.58 1.43 -1.25
C VAL A 379 1.85 -0.07 -1.20
N VAL A 380 0.81 -0.84 -0.89
CA VAL A 380 0.78 -2.29 -1.09
C VAL A 380 -0.43 -2.64 -1.92
N GLU A 381 -0.26 -3.29 -3.07
CA GLU A 381 -1.38 -3.77 -3.88
C GLU A 381 -1.19 -5.27 -4.16
N PRO A 382 -2.03 -6.14 -3.58
CA PRO A 382 -2.15 -7.51 -4.04
C PRO A 382 -2.93 -7.50 -5.35
N HIS A 383 -2.47 -8.26 -6.32
CA HIS A 383 -3.31 -8.61 -7.46
C HIS A 383 -4.00 -9.94 -7.15
N TRP A 384 -5.29 -10.05 -7.48
CA TRP A 384 -6.24 -11.10 -7.06
C TRP A 384 -5.75 -12.57 -7.18
N ASN A 385 -4.71 -12.86 -7.97
CA ASN A 385 -4.09 -14.18 -8.15
C ASN A 385 -2.54 -14.13 -8.22
N TYR A 386 -1.93 -13.03 -7.82
CA TYR A 386 -0.60 -12.58 -8.27
C TYR A 386 0.21 -12.04 -7.08
N PRO A 387 1.52 -11.79 -7.23
CA PRO A 387 2.36 -11.24 -6.16
C PRO A 387 1.76 -10.05 -5.40
N LEU A 388 2.21 -9.88 -4.15
CA LEU A 388 2.05 -8.62 -3.44
C LEU A 388 3.04 -7.64 -4.03
N MET A 389 2.56 -6.51 -4.52
CA MET A 389 3.42 -5.42 -4.97
C MET A 389 3.53 -4.41 -3.84
N ALA A 390 4.75 -3.99 -3.50
CA ALA A 390 4.96 -2.82 -2.65
C ALA A 390 5.74 -1.75 -3.40
N ALA A 391 5.34 -0.51 -3.21
CA ALA A 391 5.94 0.62 -3.90
C ALA A 391 6.22 1.78 -2.96
N GLY A 392 7.21 2.59 -3.35
CA GLY A 392 7.65 3.72 -2.55
C GLY A 392 8.71 4.54 -3.26
N TYR A 393 9.48 5.27 -2.46
CA TYR A 393 10.66 5.97 -2.93
C TYR A 393 11.82 5.82 -1.96
N THR A 394 13.04 5.93 -2.47
CA THR A 394 14.27 5.69 -1.72
C THR A 394 15.40 6.54 -2.29
N ASN A 395 16.31 7.04 -1.46
CA ASN A 395 17.49 7.79 -1.93
C ASN A 395 18.79 6.99 -1.86
N CYS A 396 18.66 5.67 -1.91
CA CYS A 396 19.73 4.71 -1.75
C CYS A 396 19.41 3.43 -2.51
N ALA A 397 20.44 2.71 -2.93
CA ALA A 397 20.33 1.40 -3.54
C ALA A 397 19.89 0.35 -2.49
N LEU A 398 18.74 -0.30 -2.68
CA LEU A 398 18.24 -1.33 -1.74
C LEU A 398 18.95 -2.69 -1.90
N ALA A 399 19.93 -2.85 -2.80
CA ALA A 399 20.65 -4.12 -2.98
C ALA A 399 22.05 -3.97 -3.61
N PRO A 400 23.01 -4.86 -3.28
CA PRO A 400 24.25 -4.99 -4.04
C PRO A 400 23.95 -5.45 -5.48
N GLY A 401 24.25 -4.61 -6.47
CA GLY A 401 24.06 -4.92 -7.90
C GLY A 401 22.77 -4.39 -8.54
N SER A 402 22.02 -3.49 -7.89
CA SER A 402 20.93 -2.77 -8.54
C SER A 402 21.43 -1.56 -9.35
N ASP A 403 21.01 -1.46 -10.61
CA ASP A 403 21.25 -0.31 -11.54
C ASP A 403 20.46 0.96 -11.16
N GLY A 404 20.21 1.21 -9.86
CA GLY A 404 19.52 2.42 -9.39
C GLY A 404 20.49 3.62 -9.31
N PRO A 405 20.04 4.85 -9.61
CA PRO A 405 20.84 6.05 -9.40
C PRO A 405 21.36 6.13 -7.95
N THR A 406 22.68 6.08 -7.78
CA THR A 406 23.32 6.36 -6.48
C THR A 406 23.60 7.85 -6.33
N ASP A 407 22.78 8.71 -6.95
CA ASP A 407 23.03 10.15 -7.03
C ASP A 407 22.55 10.91 -5.78
N GLY A 408 21.90 10.21 -4.85
CA GLY A 408 21.41 10.74 -3.58
C GLY A 408 20.03 11.39 -3.68
N ASN A 409 19.40 11.39 -4.86
CA ASN A 409 18.03 11.84 -5.06
C ASN A 409 17.04 10.72 -4.76
N TYR A 410 15.77 11.08 -4.55
CA TYR A 410 14.73 10.09 -4.32
C TYR A 410 14.27 9.45 -5.63
N ASP A 411 14.45 8.14 -5.71
CA ASP A 411 13.98 7.31 -6.81
C ASP A 411 12.75 6.52 -6.41
N MET A 412 11.80 6.38 -7.33
CA MET A 412 10.68 5.47 -7.15
C MET A 412 11.19 4.03 -7.16
N PHE A 413 10.78 3.21 -6.18
CA PHE A 413 11.01 1.77 -6.20
C PHE A 413 9.70 0.99 -6.26
N LEU A 414 9.77 -0.18 -6.89
CA LEU A 414 8.72 -1.17 -6.93
C LEU A 414 9.30 -2.55 -6.61
N THR A 415 8.71 -3.24 -5.65
CA THR A 415 9.14 -4.57 -5.21
C THR A 415 7.99 -5.56 -5.37
N LYS A 416 8.27 -6.70 -6.01
CA LYS A 416 7.36 -7.83 -6.14
C LYS A 416 7.66 -8.87 -5.08
N PHE A 417 6.65 -9.32 -4.36
CA PHE A 417 6.70 -10.42 -3.42
C PHE A 417 5.81 -11.56 -3.88
N VAL A 418 6.33 -12.78 -3.93
CA VAL A 418 5.57 -14.00 -4.23
C VAL A 418 5.39 -14.84 -2.99
N PRO A 419 4.37 -15.71 -2.90
CA PRO A 419 4.28 -16.67 -1.82
C PRO A 419 5.59 -17.49 -1.67
N GLY A 420 6.06 -17.65 -0.44
CA GLY A 420 7.25 -18.42 -0.10
C GLY A 420 6.99 -19.92 -0.28
N SER A 421 8.04 -20.69 -0.57
CA SER A 421 7.94 -22.15 -0.47
C SER A 421 7.98 -22.55 1.00
N PRO A 422 7.09 -23.43 1.48
CA PRO A 422 7.10 -23.85 2.88
C PRO A 422 8.47 -24.44 3.21
N THR A 423 9.18 -23.81 4.15
CA THR A 423 10.45 -24.35 4.64
C THR A 423 10.12 -25.63 5.42
N THR A 424 10.40 -26.79 4.83
CA THR A 424 10.41 -28.03 5.60
C THR A 424 11.57 -27.95 6.58
N SER A 425 11.30 -27.55 7.82
CA SER A 425 12.28 -27.67 8.89
C SER A 425 12.51 -29.16 9.12
N THR A 426 13.55 -29.73 8.50
CA THR A 426 14.09 -31.01 8.93
C THR A 426 14.74 -30.79 10.28
N THR A 427 14.01 -31.03 11.36
CA THR A 427 14.60 -31.22 12.68
C THR A 427 15.52 -32.44 12.58
N THR A 428 16.81 -32.22 12.36
CA THR A 428 17.81 -33.24 12.67
C THR A 428 17.77 -33.44 14.18
N ALA A 429 17.15 -34.55 14.61
CA ALA A 429 17.20 -34.98 15.99
C ALA A 429 18.67 -35.05 16.43
N ALA A 430 19.01 -34.34 17.50
CA ALA A 430 20.30 -34.42 18.13
C ALA A 430 20.59 -35.89 18.50
N GLY A 431 21.57 -36.48 17.84
CA GLY A 431 22.10 -37.78 18.21
C GLY A 431 22.75 -37.68 19.58
N ASP A 432 22.27 -38.52 20.50
CA ASP A 432 22.84 -38.74 21.82
C ASP A 432 24.29 -39.23 21.70
N SER A 433 25.25 -38.32 21.91
CA SER A 433 26.66 -38.65 21.98
C SER A 433 27.04 -38.98 23.43
N SER A 434 26.90 -40.25 23.79
CA SER A 434 27.54 -40.80 24.98
C SER A 434 29.06 -40.85 24.78
N THR A 435 29.76 -40.42 25.82
CA THR A 435 31.22 -40.27 25.91
C THR A 435 31.97 -41.59 25.77
N SER A 436 32.97 -41.66 24.89
CA SER A 436 34.13 -42.53 25.11
C SER A 436 35.43 -41.84 24.68
N THR A 437 36.29 -41.70 25.68
CA THR A 437 37.69 -41.24 25.73
C THR A 437 38.52 -41.45 24.47
N GLY A 438 39.16 -40.37 23.98
CA GLY A 438 40.33 -40.45 23.12
C GLY A 438 41.61 -40.62 23.94
N ASP A 439 42.50 -41.50 23.47
CA ASP A 439 43.93 -41.42 23.72
C ASP A 439 44.63 -41.35 22.35
N GLY A 440 45.61 -40.46 22.26
CA GLY A 440 46.24 -40.06 21.01
C GLY A 440 47.29 -41.06 20.52
N THR A 441 47.75 -40.86 19.29
CA THR A 441 49.15 -40.45 19.01
C THR A 441 49.46 -40.52 17.50
N THR A 442 50.01 -39.40 17.02
CA THR A 442 51.12 -39.24 16.06
C THR A 442 51.06 -39.68 14.59
N VAL A 443 51.09 -38.65 13.72
CA VAL A 443 52.13 -38.27 12.73
C VAL A 443 52.32 -39.08 11.41
N SER A 444 52.06 -38.34 10.30
CA SER A 444 52.72 -38.26 8.95
C SER A 444 52.87 -39.53 8.08
N SER A 445 52.93 -39.51 6.74
CA SER A 445 53.00 -38.50 5.68
C SER A 445 52.62 -39.17 4.33
N ASP A 446 52.51 -38.32 3.30
CA ASP A 446 52.83 -38.56 1.88
C ASP A 446 51.80 -39.14 0.89
N ASN A 447 51.31 -38.22 0.05
CA ASN A 447 51.34 -38.19 -1.42
C ASN A 447 51.80 -39.47 -2.17
N THR A 448 51.02 -39.89 -3.17
CA THR A 448 51.40 -39.81 -4.60
C THR A 448 50.28 -40.26 -5.54
N ASP A 449 50.04 -39.40 -6.56
CA ASP A 449 49.81 -39.60 -8.00
C ASP A 449 49.33 -40.95 -8.58
N GLY A 450 48.50 -40.90 -9.65
CA GLY A 450 48.32 -42.04 -10.55
C GLY A 450 46.99 -42.16 -11.32
N SER A 451 46.87 -41.38 -12.40
CA SER A 451 46.26 -41.66 -13.73
C SER A 451 45.36 -42.90 -14.00
N GLN A 452 44.33 -42.68 -14.85
CA GLN A 452 43.92 -43.45 -16.07
C GLN A 452 42.39 -43.66 -16.19
N ALA A 453 41.81 -43.15 -17.28
CA ALA A 453 40.61 -43.67 -17.96
C ALA A 453 41.08 -44.58 -19.14
N PRO A 454 40.25 -45.21 -20.01
CA PRO A 454 38.79 -45.10 -20.21
C PRO A 454 38.05 -46.44 -20.54
N GLY A 455 36.74 -46.39 -20.79
CA GLY A 455 35.99 -47.54 -21.34
C GLY A 455 34.53 -47.23 -21.67
N ASN A 456 34.17 -47.45 -22.94
CA ASN A 456 32.93 -47.07 -23.62
C ASN A 456 31.96 -48.27 -23.77
N ALA A 457 30.72 -48.00 -24.22
CA ALA A 457 29.77 -48.86 -24.96
C ALA A 457 28.47 -49.34 -24.25
N THR A 458 27.38 -48.62 -24.58
CA THR A 458 26.10 -49.07 -25.20
C THR A 458 25.47 -50.44 -24.89
N SER A 459 24.18 -50.46 -24.54
CA SER A 459 23.16 -51.33 -25.16
C SER A 459 21.72 -50.90 -24.79
N THR A 460 20.74 -51.41 -25.56
CA THR A 460 19.41 -50.87 -25.84
C THR A 460 18.26 -51.84 -25.48
N LEU A 461 17.04 -51.28 -25.23
CA LEU A 461 15.65 -51.84 -25.37
C LEU A 461 15.12 -52.84 -24.30
N PRO A 462 13.78 -53.15 -24.19
CA PRO A 462 12.52 -52.55 -24.74
C PRO A 462 11.30 -52.47 -23.74
N ASP A 463 10.14 -52.06 -24.28
CA ASP A 463 8.76 -51.94 -23.75
C ASP A 463 8.11 -53.16 -23.04
N GLY A 464 7.10 -52.88 -22.17
CA GLY A 464 5.88 -53.70 -22.07
C GLY A 464 5.08 -53.71 -20.74
N ILE A 465 3.83 -53.19 -20.78
CA ILE A 465 2.57 -53.65 -20.08
C ILE A 465 2.47 -53.33 -18.55
N SER A 466 1.38 -52.87 -17.90
CA SER A 466 -0.09 -53.05 -18.05
C SER A 466 -0.98 -51.97 -17.38
N THR A 467 -2.19 -51.81 -17.96
CA THR A 467 -3.55 -51.65 -17.37
C THR A 467 -3.98 -50.43 -16.53
N ASP A 468 -4.95 -49.75 -17.15
CA ASP A 468 -6.08 -48.94 -16.68
C ASP A 468 -6.81 -49.43 -15.40
N SER A 469 -7.14 -48.49 -14.50
CA SER A 469 -8.48 -48.37 -13.90
C SER A 469 -8.60 -47.07 -13.10
N SER A 470 -9.50 -46.21 -13.58
CA SER A 470 -10.04 -45.06 -12.88
C SER A 470 -11.10 -45.50 -11.85
N ILE A 471 -11.09 -44.90 -10.66
CA ILE A 471 -12.31 -44.64 -9.87
C ILE A 471 -12.14 -43.38 -9.02
N SER A 472 -13.16 -42.56 -9.13
CA SER A 472 -13.45 -41.27 -8.50
C SER A 472 -13.92 -41.38 -7.05
N ALA A 473 -13.63 -40.35 -6.24
CA ALA A 473 -14.52 -39.90 -5.19
C ALA A 473 -14.36 -38.38 -4.98
N PHE A 474 -15.22 -37.59 -5.65
CA PHE A 474 -15.54 -36.21 -5.29
C PHE A 474 -16.95 -36.21 -4.70
N ALA A 475 -17.10 -35.66 -3.50
CA ALA A 475 -18.34 -35.10 -2.99
C ALA A 475 -17.99 -33.63 -2.66
N GLY A 476 -18.67 -32.59 -3.11
CA GLY A 476 -20.01 -32.50 -3.70
C GLY A 476 -20.73 -31.38 -2.95
N GLY A 477 -20.85 -30.20 -3.57
CA GLY A 477 -21.54 -29.04 -3.00
C GLY A 477 -21.45 -27.80 -3.89
N VAL A 478 -21.97 -27.88 -5.12
CA VAL A 478 -22.21 -26.73 -6.00
C VAL A 478 -23.69 -26.39 -5.95
N VAL A 479 -24.01 -25.14 -5.61
CA VAL A 479 -25.36 -24.57 -5.72
C VAL A 479 -25.54 -24.00 -7.14
N LEU A 480 -26.52 -24.55 -7.85
CA LEU A 480 -26.94 -24.15 -9.19
C LEU A 480 -28.05 -23.09 -9.08
N PHE A 481 -27.83 -21.89 -9.62
CA PHE A 481 -28.90 -20.91 -9.83
C PHE A 481 -29.65 -21.23 -11.13
N LEU A 482 -30.94 -21.53 -11.02
CA LEU A 482 -31.87 -21.58 -12.15
C LEU A 482 -32.49 -20.19 -12.34
N LEU A 483 -32.21 -19.60 -13.51
CA LEU A 483 -32.97 -18.50 -14.07
C LEU A 483 -34.34 -19.02 -14.54
N ALA A 484 -35.43 -18.40 -14.09
CA ALA A 484 -36.74 -18.51 -14.71
C ALA A 484 -37.20 -17.13 -15.18
N SER A 485 -37.47 -17.03 -16.48
CA SER A 485 -38.00 -15.88 -17.18
C SER A 485 -39.52 -15.96 -17.33
N GLN A 486 -40.18 -14.80 -17.16
CA GLN A 486 -41.50 -14.37 -17.67
C GLN A 486 -42.78 -15.07 -17.19
N VAL A 487 -43.68 -14.31 -16.53
CA VAL A 487 -44.82 -13.59 -17.16
C VAL A 487 -45.02 -12.26 -16.45
#